data_AF-A0A6M0A0F4-F1
#
_entry.id   AF-A0A6M0A0F4-F1
#
_cell.length_a   1.000
_cell.length_b   1.000
_cell.length_c   1.000
_cell.angle_alpha   90.00
_cell.angle_beta   90.00
_cell.angle_gamma   90.00
#
_symmetry.space_group_name_H-M   'P 1'
#
loop_
_entity.id
_entity.type
_entity.pdbx_description
1 polymer ?
#
loop_
_entity_poly.entity_id
_entity_poly.type
_entity_poly.pdbx_seq_one_letter_code
_entity_poly.pdbx_strand_id
1 'polypeptide(L)'
;MIVSYYYKIKPTQEQITKIDNWLELLRRHYNYGVGQRLDWLNRTRCQIDRFSLISCPIGEIPGQPNYHYQSAQLKQTKKLFPEYKEIYFEVQQNNLRRLDKSWQRWLIPDKTGKRFGRPRFKKSGKLRSLSFSRVNHPLISS
;
A
#
# COMPACT_ATOMS: atom_id res chain seq x y z
N MET A 1 -17.21 -27.14 13.52
CA MET A 1 -17.81 -26.03 12.75
C MET A 1 -17.30 -24.73 13.36
N ILE A 2 -16.54 -23.90 12.62
CA ILE A 2 -16.05 -22.62 13.13
C ILE A 2 -17.15 -21.57 12.89
N VAL A 3 -17.65 -20.94 13.96
CA VAL A 3 -18.65 -19.88 13.86
C VAL A 3 -17.94 -18.54 13.71
N SER A 4 -18.20 -17.82 12.63
CA SER A 4 -17.70 -16.46 12.40
C SER A 4 -18.75 -15.43 12.79
N TYR A 5 -18.42 -14.51 13.70
CA TYR A 5 -19.30 -13.44 14.13
C TYR A 5 -18.92 -12.11 13.47
N TYR A 6 -19.93 -11.31 13.15
CA TYR A 6 -19.75 -9.96 12.61
C TYR A 6 -20.37 -8.94 13.56
N TYR A 7 -19.55 -7.99 14.02
CA TYR A 7 -19.97 -6.95 14.96
C TYR A 7 -19.93 -5.58 14.31
N LYS A 8 -20.95 -4.76 14.58
CA LYS A 8 -20.98 -3.35 14.17
C LYS A 8 -20.43 -2.49 15.29
N ILE A 9 -19.28 -1.86 15.05
CA ILE A 9 -18.69 -0.89 15.97
C ILE A 9 -19.39 0.46 15.75
N LYS A 10 -19.79 1.12 16.83
CA LYS A 10 -20.30 2.51 16.83
C LYS A 10 -19.22 3.43 17.43
N PRO A 11 -18.31 3.98 16.60
CA PRO A 11 -17.22 4.79 17.11
C PRO A 11 -17.71 6.15 17.64
N THR A 12 -16.97 6.72 18.59
CA THR A 12 -17.18 8.11 19.05
C THR A 12 -16.68 9.10 18.00
N GLN A 13 -17.08 10.37 18.11
CA GLN A 13 -16.66 11.41 17.16
C GLN A 13 -15.13 11.55 17.06
N GLU A 14 -14.43 11.46 18.20
CA GLU A 14 -12.96 11.48 18.25
C GLU A 14 -12.32 10.26 17.60
N GLN A 15 -12.96 9.09 17.68
CA GLN A 15 -12.47 7.89 17.01
C GLN A 15 -12.65 8.00 15.49
N ILE A 16 -13.75 8.59 15.04
CA ILE A 16 -14.01 8.84 13.60
C ILE A 16 -12.92 9.74 13.03
N THR A 17 -12.63 10.88 13.67
CA THR A 17 -11.60 11.81 13.20
C THR A 17 -10.21 11.16 13.16
N LYS A 18 -9.86 10.34 14.16
CA LYS A 18 -8.63 9.55 14.15
C LYS A 18 -8.58 8.55 12.99
N ILE A 19 -9.67 7.81 12.75
CA ILE A 19 -9.75 6.85 11.65
C ILE A 19 -9.62 7.55 10.29
N ASP A 20 -10.26 8.70 10.11
CA ASP A 20 -10.19 9.48 8.88
C ASP A 20 -8.76 9.99 8.62
N ASN A 21 -8.08 10.49 9.66
CA ASN A 21 -6.69 10.88 9.58
C ASN A 21 -5.79 9.69 9.19
N TRP A 22 -6.00 8.53 9.79
CA TRP A 22 -5.26 7.31 9.43
C TRP A 22 -5.53 6.86 8.00
N LEU A 23 -6.77 6.93 7.51
CA LEU A 23 -7.11 6.61 6.13
C LEU A 23 -6.40 7.55 5.15
N GLU A 24 -6.29 8.83 5.47
CA GLU A 24 -5.60 9.81 4.63
C GLU A 24 -4.08 9.56 4.60
N LEU A 25 -3.45 9.26 5.74
CA LEU A 25 -2.04 8.86 5.80
C LEU A 25 -1.78 7.57 5.03
N LEU A 26 -2.64 6.56 5.18
CA LEU A 26 -2.55 5.32 4.41
C LEU A 26 -2.74 5.55 2.91
N ARG A 27 -3.60 6.50 2.51
CA ARG A 27 -3.76 6.90 1.10
C ARG A 27 -2.47 7.49 0.55
N ARG A 28 -1.85 8.42 1.28
CA ARG A 28 -0.57 9.03 0.90
C ARG A 28 0.52 7.96 0.75
N HIS A 29 0.62 7.07 1.74
CA HIS A 29 1.57 5.97 1.71
C HIS A 29 1.33 4.98 0.55
N TYR A 30 0.08 4.63 0.26
CA TYR A 30 -0.27 3.82 -0.91
C TYR A 30 0.18 4.51 -2.20
N ASN A 31 -0.12 5.79 -2.36
CA ASN A 31 0.27 6.55 -3.55
C ASN A 31 1.79 6.66 -3.71
N TYR A 32 2.52 6.86 -2.61
CA TYR A 32 3.97 6.84 -2.62
C TYR A 32 4.50 5.49 -3.13
N GLY A 33 3.98 4.38 -2.61
CA GLY A 33 4.36 3.04 -3.06
C GLY A 33 4.01 2.76 -4.53
N VAL A 34 2.87 3.28 -5.03
CA VAL A 34 2.52 3.23 -6.45
C VAL A 34 3.54 4.02 -7.26
N GLY A 35 3.86 5.25 -6.83
CA GLY A 35 4.81 6.15 -7.49
C GLY A 35 6.18 5.50 -7.68
N GLN A 36 6.74 4.90 -6.63
CA GLN A 36 8.00 4.15 -6.72
C GLN A 36 7.97 3.05 -7.80
N ARG A 37 6.87 2.28 -7.87
CA ARG A 37 6.72 1.21 -8.88
C ARG A 37 6.55 1.77 -10.30
N LEU A 38 5.86 2.89 -10.46
CA LEU A 38 5.72 3.54 -11.76
C LEU A 38 7.03 4.16 -12.24
N ASP A 39 7.77 4.80 -11.33
CA ASP A 39 9.08 5.37 -11.62
C ASP A 39 10.03 4.27 -12.09
N TRP A 40 10.16 3.18 -11.33
CA TRP A 40 10.95 2.02 -11.76
C TRP A 40 10.55 1.49 -13.15
N LEU A 41 9.25 1.41 -13.44
CA LEU A 41 8.75 0.92 -14.73
C LEU A 41 9.09 1.88 -15.87
N ASN A 42 9.01 3.18 -15.63
CA ASN A 42 9.40 4.18 -16.62
C ASN A 42 10.92 4.11 -16.87
N ARG A 43 11.73 4.02 -15.82
CA ARG A 43 13.20 3.92 -15.93
C ARG A 43 13.68 2.69 -16.68
N THR A 44 13.09 1.52 -16.39
CA THR A 44 13.48 0.25 -17.00
C THR A 44 12.98 0.06 -18.42
N ARG A 45 11.93 0.79 -18.83
CA ARG A 45 11.31 0.65 -20.17
C ARG A 45 11.57 1.83 -21.10
N CYS A 46 12.30 2.85 -20.65
CA CYS A 46 12.82 3.88 -21.55
C CYS A 46 13.85 3.25 -22.48
N GLN A 47 13.57 3.23 -23.78
CA GLN A 47 14.55 2.81 -24.78
C GLN A 47 15.68 3.83 -24.84
N ILE A 48 16.92 3.34 -24.89
CA ILE A 48 18.14 4.14 -24.89
C ILE A 48 18.14 5.12 -26.08
N ASP A 49 17.64 4.69 -27.25
CA ASP A 49 17.68 5.47 -28.49
C ASP A 49 16.64 6.61 -28.56
N ARG A 50 15.68 6.66 -27.64
CA ARG A 50 14.60 7.67 -27.59
C ARG A 50 14.58 8.44 -26.28
N PHE A 51 15.72 8.45 -25.59
CA PHE A 51 15.85 9.12 -24.30
C PHE A 51 15.76 10.63 -24.49
N SER A 52 14.69 11.25 -23.96
CA SER A 52 14.70 12.69 -23.79
C SER A 52 15.32 13.01 -22.42
N LEU A 53 16.30 13.91 -22.38
CA LEU A 53 16.94 14.38 -21.15
C LEU A 53 15.94 14.96 -20.13
N ILE A 54 14.74 15.36 -20.60
CA ILE A 54 13.68 15.98 -19.80
C ILE A 54 12.75 14.92 -19.18
N SER A 55 12.38 13.88 -19.94
CA SER A 55 11.39 12.88 -19.50
C SER A 55 11.99 11.64 -18.85
N CYS A 56 13.27 11.41 -19.05
CA CYS A 56 13.93 10.20 -18.60
C CYS A 56 14.90 10.54 -17.44
N PRO A 57 14.75 9.92 -16.27
CA PRO A 57 15.50 10.32 -15.09
C PRO A 57 16.96 9.91 -15.20
N ILE A 58 17.82 10.81 -14.74
CA ILE A 58 19.28 10.67 -14.72
C ILE A 58 19.67 10.03 -13.38
N GLY A 59 20.32 8.85 -13.42
CA GLY A 59 20.82 8.17 -12.22
C GLY A 59 20.63 6.65 -12.25
N GLU A 60 21.10 5.98 -11.19
CA GLU A 60 20.99 4.52 -11.07
C GLU A 60 19.52 4.07 -11.03
N ILE A 61 19.24 2.99 -11.75
CA ILE A 61 17.92 2.36 -11.77
C ILE A 61 17.81 1.54 -10.47
N PRO A 62 16.91 1.88 -9.54
CA PRO A 62 16.76 1.10 -8.32
C PRO A 62 16.30 -0.33 -8.65
N GLY A 63 16.65 -1.27 -7.77
CA GLY A 63 16.11 -2.63 -7.84
C GLY A 63 14.57 -2.64 -7.85
N GLN A 64 13.96 -3.70 -8.41
CA GLN A 64 12.52 -3.77 -8.58
C GLN A 64 11.79 -3.57 -7.24
N PRO A 65 10.94 -2.53 -7.12
CA PRO A 65 10.21 -2.26 -5.88
C PRO A 65 9.13 -3.32 -5.67
N ASN A 66 9.40 -4.27 -4.78
CA ASN A 66 8.47 -5.30 -4.35
C ASN A 66 7.90 -4.98 -2.96
N TYR A 67 6.96 -5.81 -2.50
CA TYR A 67 6.40 -5.68 -1.15
C TYR A 67 7.48 -5.66 -0.06
N HIS A 68 8.47 -6.56 -0.13
CA HIS A 68 9.51 -6.70 0.88
C HIS A 68 10.34 -5.42 1.01
N TYR A 69 10.80 -4.87 -0.11
CA TYR A 69 11.52 -3.60 -0.19
C TYR A 69 10.72 -2.46 0.45
N GLN A 70 9.47 -2.27 0.03
CA GLN A 70 8.60 -1.21 0.55
C GLN A 70 8.27 -1.40 2.04
N SER A 71 8.11 -2.66 2.47
CA SER A 71 7.83 -2.98 3.87
C SER A 71 9.03 -2.77 4.79
N ALA A 72 10.26 -2.96 4.28
CA ALA A 72 11.49 -2.69 5.03
C ALA A 72 11.67 -1.17 5.24
N GLN A 73 11.31 -0.36 4.26
CA GLN A 73 11.36 1.10 4.33
C GLN A 73 10.41 1.70 5.39
N LEU A 74 9.35 0.99 5.79
CA LEU A 74 8.40 1.48 6.82
C LEU A 74 9.08 1.94 8.11
N LYS A 75 10.16 1.26 8.53
CA LYS A 75 10.93 1.66 9.72
C LYS A 75 11.52 3.05 9.55
N GLN A 76 12.08 3.35 8.39
CA GLN A 76 12.64 4.66 8.08
C GLN A 76 11.53 5.70 7.87
N THR A 77 10.44 5.35 7.19
CA THR A 77 9.28 6.23 7.00
C THR A 77 8.72 6.71 8.34
N LYS A 78 8.59 5.81 9.34
CA LYS A 78 8.13 6.18 10.69
C LYS A 78 9.13 7.04 11.48
N LYS A 79 10.43 7.00 11.14
CA LYS A 79 11.43 7.90 11.72
C LYS A 79 11.29 9.30 11.13
N LEU A 80 11.13 9.41 9.81
CA LEU A 80 10.99 10.67 9.08
C LEU A 80 9.65 11.36 9.34
N PHE A 81 8.57 10.58 9.41
CA PHE A 81 7.20 11.09 9.56
C PHE A 81 6.57 10.51 10.83
N PRO A 82 6.67 11.22 11.97
CA PRO A 82 6.20 10.71 13.25
C PRO A 82 4.69 10.48 13.30
N GLU A 83 3.89 11.14 12.46
CA GLU A 83 2.45 10.91 12.30
C GLU A 83 2.10 9.44 11.99
N TYR A 84 2.99 8.73 11.26
CA TYR A 84 2.80 7.32 10.94
C TYR A 84 3.08 6.38 12.12
N LYS A 85 3.59 6.88 13.25
CA LYS A 85 3.80 6.07 14.46
C LYS A 85 2.47 5.70 15.11
N GLU A 86 1.47 6.56 15.03
CA GLU A 86 0.12 6.33 15.58
C GLU A 86 -0.59 5.14 14.91
N ILE A 87 -0.29 4.90 13.63
CA ILE A 87 -0.87 3.81 12.88
C ILE A 87 -0.14 2.50 13.20
N TYR A 88 -0.91 1.49 13.57
CA TYR A 88 -0.42 0.13 13.77
C TYR A 88 0.33 -0.39 12.53
N PHE A 89 1.50 -0.98 12.79
CA PHE A 89 2.40 -1.47 11.74
C PHE A 89 1.70 -2.46 10.78
N GLU A 90 0.84 -3.34 11.30
CA GLU A 90 0.10 -4.31 10.49
C GLU A 90 -0.82 -3.67 9.47
N VAL A 91 -1.44 -2.54 9.83
CA VAL A 91 -2.36 -1.84 8.93
C VAL A 91 -1.59 -1.28 7.74
N GLN A 92 -0.39 -0.73 7.99
CA GLN A 92 0.50 -0.24 6.94
C GLN A 92 1.00 -1.37 6.05
N GLN A 93 1.39 -2.50 6.64
CA GLN A 93 1.76 -3.70 5.88
C GLN A 93 0.60 -4.22 5.02
N ASN A 94 -0.61 -4.31 5.58
CA ASN A 94 -1.81 -4.72 4.85
C ASN A 94 -2.11 -3.77 3.68
N ASN A 95 -1.87 -2.48 3.85
CA ASN A 95 -2.00 -1.49 2.78
C ASN A 95 -1.00 -1.74 1.63
N LEU A 96 0.27 -2.04 1.96
CA LEU A 96 1.27 -2.42 0.96
C LEU A 96 0.94 -3.76 0.29
N ARG A 97 0.41 -4.75 1.03
CA ARG A 97 -0.06 -6.02 0.45
C ARG A 97 -1.21 -5.81 -0.53
N ARG A 98 -2.12 -4.86 -0.24
CA ARG A 98 -3.20 -4.48 -1.18
C ARG A 98 -2.63 -3.92 -2.48
N LEU A 99 -1.63 -3.03 -2.39
CA LEU A 99 -0.90 -2.54 -3.57
C LEU A 99 -0.26 -3.70 -4.33
N ASP A 100 0.44 -4.58 -3.63
CA ASP A 100 1.16 -5.69 -4.25
C ASP A 100 0.26 -6.65 -5.01
N LYS A 101 -0.86 -7.06 -4.39
CA LYS A 101 -1.89 -7.87 -5.05
C LYS A 101 -2.45 -7.19 -6.30
N SER A 102 -2.75 -5.89 -6.21
CA SER A 102 -3.26 -5.14 -7.36
C SER A 102 -2.24 -5.01 -8.49
N TRP A 103 -0.96 -4.92 -8.14
CA TRP A 103 0.15 -4.83 -9.08
C TRP A 103 0.39 -6.18 -9.77
N GLN A 104 0.40 -7.28 -9.02
CA GLN A 104 0.54 -8.63 -9.56
C GLN A 104 -0.60 -8.99 -10.52
N ARG A 105 -1.85 -8.69 -10.15
CA ARG A 105 -3.04 -8.90 -11.01
C ARG A 105 -3.02 -8.09 -12.32
N TRP A 106 -2.27 -6.99 -12.35
CA TRP A 106 -2.07 -6.21 -13.57
C TRP A 106 -0.96 -6.80 -14.44
N LEU A 107 0.12 -7.29 -13.83
CA LEU A 107 1.27 -7.86 -14.54
C LEU A 107 0.99 -9.27 -15.08
N ILE A 108 0.42 -10.14 -14.25
CA ILE A 108 0.20 -11.56 -14.52
C ILE A 108 -1.26 -11.74 -14.94
N PRO A 109 -1.53 -12.31 -16.13
CA PRO A 109 -2.90 -12.63 -16.54
C PRO A 109 -3.46 -13.77 -15.69
N ASP A 110 -4.77 -13.73 -15.45
CA ASP A 110 -5.48 -14.83 -14.81
C ASP A 110 -5.49 -16.07 -15.73
N LYS A 111 -5.96 -17.20 -15.20
CA LYS A 111 -6.12 -18.46 -15.97
C LYS A 111 -6.95 -18.32 -17.26
N THR A 112 -7.78 -17.28 -17.34
CA THR A 112 -8.60 -16.93 -18.51
C THR A 112 -7.89 -16.01 -19.51
N GLY A 113 -6.63 -15.66 -19.27
CA GLY A 113 -5.84 -14.73 -20.09
C GLY A 113 -6.13 -13.24 -19.85
N LYS A 114 -7.14 -12.91 -19.03
CA LYS A 114 -7.51 -11.51 -18.73
C LYS A 114 -6.60 -10.90 -17.67
N ARG A 115 -6.27 -9.62 -17.83
CA ARG A 115 -5.49 -8.83 -16.86
C ARG A 115 -6.37 -7.78 -16.21
N PHE A 116 -6.10 -7.47 -14.94
CA PHE A 116 -6.73 -6.32 -14.29
C PHE A 116 -6.09 -5.00 -14.74
N GLY A 117 -6.81 -3.89 -14.53
CA GLY A 117 -6.29 -2.57 -14.82
C GLY A 117 -5.09 -2.19 -13.93
N ARG A 118 -4.20 -1.36 -14.48
CA ARG A 118 -3.03 -0.82 -13.77
C ARG A 118 -3.46 -0.10 -12.48
N PRO A 119 -2.78 -0.33 -11.34
CA PRO A 119 -3.03 0.44 -10.12
C PRO A 119 -2.87 1.94 -10.35
N ARG A 120 -3.84 2.72 -9.86
CA ARG A 120 -3.89 4.18 -9.99
C ARG A 120 -3.74 4.84 -8.63
N PHE A 121 -3.25 6.07 -8.63
CA PHE A 121 -3.25 6.93 -7.45
C PHE A 121 -4.67 7.08 -6.90
N LYS A 122 -4.80 7.00 -5.58
CA LYS A 122 -6.04 7.20 -4.85
C LYS A 122 -6.25 8.69 -4.59
N LYS A 123 -7.39 9.21 -5.03
CA LYS A 123 -7.88 10.56 -4.67
C LYS A 123 -8.27 10.60 -3.20
N SER A 124 -8.34 11.80 -2.61
CA SER A 124 -8.84 12.01 -1.24
C SER A 124 -10.20 11.33 -1.05
N GLY A 125 -10.42 10.72 0.11
CA GLY A 125 -11.66 9.99 0.45
C GLY A 125 -11.93 8.68 -0.31
N LYS A 126 -11.03 8.24 -1.21
CA LYS A 126 -11.20 6.97 -1.95
C LYS A 126 -10.68 5.74 -1.21
N LEU A 127 -9.83 5.90 -0.20
CA LEU A 127 -9.44 4.80 0.68
C LEU A 127 -10.44 4.74 1.84
N ARG A 128 -11.34 3.75 1.82
CA ARG A 128 -12.49 3.66 2.74
C ARG A 128 -12.39 2.56 3.79
N SER A 129 -11.31 1.78 3.78
CA SER A 129 -11.16 0.65 4.69
C SER A 129 -9.72 0.46 5.11
N LEU A 130 -9.56 0.05 6.36
CA LEU A 130 -8.32 -0.42 6.96
C LEU A 130 -8.60 -1.74 7.66
N SER A 131 -7.57 -2.56 7.84
CA SER A 131 -7.72 -3.92 8.41
C SER A 131 -6.62 -4.15 9.42
N PHE A 132 -7.03 -4.56 10.62
CA PHE A 132 -6.16 -5.03 11.68
C PHE A 132 -6.09 -6.55 11.62
N SER A 133 -4.90 -7.13 11.64
CA SER A 133 -4.75 -8.59 11.52
C SER A 133 -4.88 -9.29 12.87
N ARG A 134 -4.52 -8.60 13.97
CA ARG A 134 -4.43 -9.18 15.33
C ARG A 134 -5.67 -9.04 16.23
N VAL A 135 -6.84 -8.65 15.73
CA VAL A 135 -8.01 -8.39 16.61
C VAL A 135 -8.68 -9.69 17.09
N ASN A 136 -8.39 -10.83 16.47
CA ASN A 136 -8.97 -12.12 16.84
C ASN A 136 -7.90 -13.12 17.28
N HIS A 137 -7.40 -13.01 18.52
CA HIS A 137 -6.85 -14.18 19.20
C HIS A 137 -7.67 -14.38 20.48
N PRO A 138 -8.45 -15.48 20.62
CA PRO A 138 -8.86 -15.87 21.95
C PRO A 138 -7.58 -16.16 22.73
N LEU A 139 -7.42 -15.50 23.88
CA LEU A 139 -6.42 -15.90 24.86
C LEU A 139 -6.83 -17.31 25.30
N ILE A 140 -6.26 -18.34 24.67
CA ILE A 140 -6.24 -19.66 25.26
C ILE A 140 -5.20 -19.55 26.38
N SER A 141 -5.64 -19.13 27.56
CA SER A 141 -4.88 -19.33 28.79
C SER A 141 -4.84 -20.83 29.04
N SER A 142 -3.72 -21.44 28.67
CA SER A 142 -3.27 -22.73 29.20
C SER A 142 -2.82 -22.57 30.64
#